data_AF-A0A7S1R8M9-F1
#
_entry.id   AF-A0A7S1R8M9-F1
#
_cell.length_a   1.000
_cell.length_b   1.000
_cell.length_c   1.000
_cell.angle_alpha   90.00
_cell.angle_beta   90.00
_cell.angle_gamma   90.00
#
_symmetry.space_group_name_H-M   'P 1'
#
loop_
_entity.id
_entity.type
_entity.pdbx_description
1 polymer ?
#
loop_
_entity_poly.entity_id
_entity_poly.type
_entity_poly.pdbx_seq_one_letter_code
_entity_poly.pdbx_strand_id
1 'polypeptide(L)'
;TPARSRKGLKFAYPFINISPHLVGKLQPVTDTIWDRFLATFSPFSWMLWLMIAGGFLFSAAIYVCIESGRDDIPQKTATGGLGQAFFLTVCQFTGGGGYAPATPAGKLFVMSASFLVMLLVTAYTANLASELILEKVATMPITSVEDAITRDLPVCVRSGSPFFHMMS
;
A
#
# COMPACT_ATOMS: atom_id res chain seq x y z
N THR A 1 -42.19 -9.32 -21.76
CA THR A 1 -42.41 -8.64 -23.04
C THR A 1 -43.87 -8.71 -23.45
N PRO A 2 -44.41 -7.66 -24.11
CA PRO A 2 -45.82 -7.57 -24.50
C PRO A 2 -46.30 -8.73 -25.40
N ALA A 3 -45.40 -9.36 -26.15
CA ALA A 3 -45.70 -10.54 -26.98
C ALA A 3 -46.05 -11.82 -26.18
N ARG A 4 -45.51 -12.01 -24.96
CA ARG A 4 -45.85 -13.17 -24.10
C ARG A 4 -47.15 -12.98 -23.32
N SER A 5 -47.47 -11.74 -22.98
CA SER A 5 -48.74 -11.40 -22.30
C SER A 5 -49.96 -11.69 -23.20
N ARG A 6 -49.82 -11.53 -24.53
CA ARG A 6 -50.85 -11.94 -25.51
C ARG A 6 -51.15 -13.44 -25.55
N LYS A 7 -50.27 -14.30 -25.00
CA LYS A 7 -50.49 -15.76 -24.91
C LYS A 7 -51.18 -16.20 -23.61
N GLY A 8 -51.72 -15.26 -22.82
CA GLY A 8 -52.47 -15.57 -21.59
C GLY A 8 -51.64 -16.01 -20.40
N LEU A 9 -50.30 -16.00 -20.52
CA LEU A 9 -49.39 -16.35 -19.43
C LEU A 9 -49.28 -15.18 -18.43
N LYS A 10 -49.82 -15.40 -17.22
CA LYS A 10 -49.70 -14.47 -16.08
C LYS A 10 -48.48 -14.85 -15.25
N PHE A 11 -47.63 -13.88 -14.93
CA PHE A 11 -46.45 -14.06 -14.09
C PHE A 11 -46.66 -13.36 -12.76
N ALA A 12 -46.18 -13.96 -11.68
CA ALA A 12 -46.08 -13.27 -10.39
C ALA A 12 -45.06 -12.13 -10.47
N TYR A 13 -45.13 -11.18 -9.52
CA TYR A 13 -44.13 -10.13 -9.41
C TYR A 13 -42.72 -10.71 -9.24
N PRO A 14 -41.70 -10.11 -9.87
CA PRO A 14 -40.33 -10.57 -9.74
C PRO A 14 -39.89 -10.43 -8.27
N PHE A 15 -39.45 -11.54 -7.68
CA PHE A 15 -38.92 -11.58 -6.31
C PHE A 15 -37.38 -11.55 -6.27
N ILE A 16 -36.71 -11.73 -7.41
CA ILE A 16 -35.26 -11.63 -7.58
C ILE A 16 -34.95 -10.87 -8.87
N ASN A 17 -34.03 -9.91 -8.78
CA ASN A 17 -33.45 -9.24 -9.94
C ASN A 17 -32.17 -9.98 -10.33
N ILE A 18 -32.20 -10.69 -11.45
CA ILE A 18 -31.03 -11.36 -12.04
C ILE A 18 -30.56 -10.51 -13.22
N SER A 19 -29.70 -9.55 -12.94
CA SER A 19 -29.07 -8.73 -13.97
C SER A 19 -27.86 -9.47 -14.57
N PRO A 20 -27.63 -9.37 -15.89
CA PRO A 20 -26.43 -9.94 -16.48
C PRO A 20 -25.20 -9.18 -15.99
N HIS A 21 -24.20 -9.91 -15.52
CA HIS A 21 -22.89 -9.38 -15.16
C HIS A 21 -21.83 -10.06 -16.02
N LEU A 22 -20.88 -9.26 -16.53
CA LEU A 22 -19.72 -9.78 -17.25
C LEU A 22 -18.81 -10.50 -16.24
N VAL A 23 -18.35 -11.71 -16.59
CA VAL A 23 -17.37 -12.45 -15.81
C VAL A 23 -16.19 -12.74 -16.71
N GLY A 24 -15.04 -12.16 -16.39
CA GLY A 24 -13.78 -12.40 -17.09
C GLY A 24 -12.92 -13.44 -16.37
N LYS A 25 -12.03 -14.10 -17.12
CA LYS A 25 -10.93 -14.83 -16.49
C LYS A 25 -9.95 -13.83 -15.91
N LEU A 26 -9.63 -14.02 -14.63
CA LEU A 26 -8.58 -13.29 -13.96
C LEU A 26 -7.25 -13.65 -14.62
N GLN A 27 -6.53 -12.66 -15.16
CA GLN A 27 -5.19 -12.91 -15.68
C GLN A 27 -4.20 -12.88 -14.50
N PRO A 28 -3.38 -13.93 -14.31
CA PRO A 28 -2.34 -13.89 -13.29
C PRO A 28 -1.29 -12.84 -13.69
N VAL A 29 -1.06 -11.87 -12.82
CA VAL A 29 0.03 -10.91 -12.99
C VAL A 29 1.35 -11.70 -12.88
N THR A 30 2.23 -11.54 -13.87
CA THR A 30 3.53 -12.23 -13.91
C THR A 30 4.61 -11.28 -13.42
N ASP A 31 4.66 -11.07 -12.11
CA ASP A 31 5.66 -10.17 -11.51
C ASP A 31 7.01 -10.85 -11.35
N THR A 32 8.08 -10.14 -11.71
CA THR A 32 9.45 -10.55 -11.43
C THR A 32 9.72 -10.38 -9.93
N ILE A 33 10.69 -11.12 -9.38
CA ILE A 33 11.14 -10.97 -7.99
C ILE A 33 11.54 -9.52 -7.67
N TRP A 34 12.15 -8.82 -8.64
CA TRP A 34 12.52 -7.42 -8.51
C TRP A 34 11.32 -6.48 -8.41
N ASP A 35 10.24 -6.77 -9.14
CA ASP A 35 9.01 -5.97 -9.10
C ASP A 35 8.38 -6.06 -7.70
N ARG A 36 8.38 -7.27 -7.12
CA ARG A 36 7.91 -7.50 -5.74
C ARG A 36 8.79 -6.82 -4.70
N PHE A 37 10.10 -6.78 -4.91
CA PHE A 37 11.00 -6.08 -4.01
C PHE A 37 10.78 -4.56 -4.08
N LEU A 38 10.70 -3.99 -5.29
CA LEU A 38 10.46 -2.57 -5.49
C LEU A 38 9.05 -2.15 -5.06
N ALA A 39 8.07 -3.05 -5.12
CA ALA A 39 6.73 -2.85 -4.55
C ALA A 39 6.77 -2.61 -3.03
N THR A 40 7.82 -3.02 -2.33
CA THR A 40 8.00 -2.68 -0.90
C THR A 40 8.19 -1.17 -0.69
N PHE A 41 8.65 -0.43 -1.70
CA PHE A 41 8.82 1.04 -1.63
C PHE A 41 7.64 1.84 -2.18
N SER A 42 6.65 1.18 -2.81
CA SER A 42 5.43 1.84 -3.31
C SER A 42 4.52 2.48 -2.25
N PRO A 43 4.45 2.01 -0.98
CA PRO A 43 3.47 2.53 -0.01
C PRO A 43 3.65 4.01 0.33
N PHE A 44 4.84 4.55 0.07
CA PHE A 44 5.20 5.94 0.30
C PHE A 44 5.76 6.57 -0.97
N SER A 45 5.44 7.85 -1.19
CA SER A 45 6.00 8.60 -2.30
C SER A 45 7.51 8.81 -2.11
N TRP A 46 8.24 8.95 -3.21
CA TRP A 46 9.68 9.24 -3.17
C TRP A 46 10.00 10.50 -2.36
N MET A 47 9.11 11.50 -2.40
CA MET A 47 9.24 12.72 -1.59
C MET A 47 9.16 12.41 -0.09
N LEU A 48 8.24 11.54 0.34
CA LEU A 48 8.11 11.14 1.74
C LEU A 48 9.33 10.35 2.21
N TRP A 49 9.87 9.47 1.37
CA TRP A 49 11.13 8.76 1.66
C TRP A 49 12.30 9.73 1.89
N LEU A 50 12.44 10.76 1.05
CA LEU A 50 13.44 11.82 1.24
C LEU A 50 13.21 12.61 2.53
N MET A 51 11.95 12.90 2.89
CA MET A 51 11.61 13.57 4.15
C MET A 51 11.93 12.71 5.37
N ILE A 52 11.69 11.40 5.31
CA ILE A 52 12.06 10.46 6.37
C ILE A 52 13.59 10.40 6.52
N ALA A 53 14.32 10.25 5.42
CA ALA A 53 15.78 10.25 5.43
C ALA A 53 16.36 11.57 5.98
N GLY A 54 15.80 12.71 5.55
CA GLY A 54 16.14 14.03 6.08
C GLY A 54 15.80 14.17 7.57
N GLY A 55 14.66 13.62 8.00
CA GLY A 55 14.26 13.56 9.40
C GLY A 55 15.22 12.76 10.27
N PHE A 56 15.83 11.68 9.74
CA PHE A 56 16.84 10.90 10.45
C PHE A 56 18.13 11.71 10.62
N LEU A 57 18.61 12.36 9.55
CA LEU A 57 19.79 13.22 9.62
C LEU A 57 19.58 14.41 10.57
N PHE A 58 18.40 15.02 10.52
CA PHE A 58 18.04 16.12 11.41
C PHE A 58 17.96 15.66 12.87
N SER A 59 17.38 14.48 13.12
CA SER A 59 17.29 13.89 14.45
C SER A 59 18.67 13.51 15.00
N ALA A 60 19.56 12.96 14.17
CA ALA A 60 20.96 12.71 14.52
C ALA A 60 21.68 14.02 14.88
N ALA A 61 21.50 15.08 14.09
CA ALA A 61 22.11 16.38 14.34
C ALA A 61 21.62 17.02 15.66
N ILE A 62 20.30 17.00 15.92
CA ILE A 62 19.73 17.48 17.19
C ILE A 62 20.30 16.68 18.36
N TYR A 63 20.36 15.36 18.22
CA TYR A 63 20.84 14.49 19.28
C TYR A 63 22.32 14.76 19.60
N VAL A 64 23.15 14.95 18.56
CA VAL A 64 24.53 15.45 18.72
C VAL A 64 24.54 16.79 19.46
N CYS A 65 23.71 17.77 19.11
CA CYS A 65 23.67 19.06 19.80
C CYS A 65 23.31 18.95 21.30
N ILE A 66 22.44 18.00 21.69
CA ILE A 66 21.96 17.85 23.06
C ILE A 66 22.92 17.02 23.93
N GLU A 67 23.53 15.97 23.36
CA GLU A 67 24.31 14.96 24.08
C GLU A 67 25.82 14.96 23.71
N SER A 68 26.30 15.93 22.93
CA SER A 68 27.73 16.08 22.62
C SER A 68 28.62 16.07 23.85
N GLY A 69 29.66 15.24 23.85
CA GLY A 69 30.66 15.18 24.92
C GLY A 69 30.26 14.28 26.10
N ARG A 70 29.27 13.41 25.92
CA ARG A 70 28.85 12.40 26.90
C ARG A 70 29.09 10.97 26.40
N ASP A 71 28.76 9.98 27.23
CA ASP A 71 29.03 8.55 26.97
C ASP A 71 28.54 8.05 25.61
N ASP A 72 27.36 8.51 25.16
CA ASP A 72 26.77 8.07 23.88
C ASP A 72 27.49 8.66 22.65
N ILE A 73 28.14 9.82 22.82
CA ILE A 73 28.87 10.54 21.76
C ILE A 73 30.20 11.03 22.35
N PRO A 74 31.20 10.14 22.48
CA PRO A 74 32.49 10.51 23.02
C PRO A 74 33.17 11.53 22.10
N GLN A 75 33.48 12.72 22.65
CA GLN A 75 34.17 13.79 21.94
C GLN A 75 35.61 13.36 21.58
N LYS A 76 35.78 12.71 20.43
CA LYS A 76 37.12 12.47 19.85
C LYS A 76 37.31 13.18 18.50
N THR A 77 36.24 13.38 17.72
CA THR A 77 36.25 14.11 16.42
C THR A 77 34.81 14.43 15.98
N ALA A 78 34.56 15.61 15.39
CA ALA A 78 33.23 16.03 14.93
C ALA A 78 32.63 15.10 13.86
N THR A 79 33.46 14.59 12.96
CA THR A 79 33.07 13.63 11.91
C THR A 79 32.77 12.24 12.48
N GLY A 80 33.53 11.79 13.48
CA GLY A 80 33.29 10.52 14.17
C GLY A 80 32.01 10.52 15.01
N GLY A 81 31.71 11.64 15.69
CA GLY A 81 30.49 11.80 16.46
C GLY A 81 29.21 11.78 15.61
N LEU A 82 29.26 12.35 14.39
CA LEU A 82 28.13 12.33 13.47
C LEU A 82 27.86 10.93 12.90
N GLY A 83 28.92 10.19 12.54
CA GLY A 83 28.79 8.80 12.06
C GLY A 83 28.22 7.88 13.14
N GLN A 84 28.68 8.02 14.39
CA GLN A 84 28.15 7.27 15.52
C GLN A 84 26.70 7.66 15.84
N ALA A 85 26.36 8.95 15.83
CA ALA A 85 24.99 9.41 16.01
C ALA A 85 24.05 8.91 14.91
N PHE A 86 24.51 8.88 13.65
CA PHE A 86 23.73 8.33 12.55
C PHE A 86 23.49 6.82 12.74
N PHE A 87 24.53 6.06 13.11
CA PHE A 87 24.39 4.64 13.41
C PHE A 87 23.40 4.39 14.55
N LEU A 88 23.51 5.14 15.66
CA LEU A 88 22.57 5.07 16.79
C LEU A 88 21.15 5.46 16.38
N THR A 89 20.99 6.45 15.49
CA THR A 89 19.70 6.80 14.90
C THR A 89 19.12 5.58 14.19
N VAL A 90 19.85 4.98 13.27
CA VAL A 90 19.37 3.80 12.52
C VAL A 90 18.97 2.67 13.48
N CYS A 91 19.79 2.37 14.48
CA CYS A 91 19.47 1.35 15.48
C CYS A 91 18.22 1.69 16.33
N GLN A 92 18.02 2.97 16.67
CA GLN A 92 16.81 3.44 17.35
C GLN A 92 15.57 3.21 16.50
N PHE A 93 15.65 3.50 15.19
CA PHE A 93 14.52 3.35 14.26
C PHE A 93 14.19 1.89 13.98
N THR A 94 15.19 1.00 13.90
CA THR A 94 14.99 -0.43 13.67
C THR A 94 14.65 -1.22 14.93
N GLY A 95 14.60 -0.57 16.10
CA GLY A 95 14.31 -1.22 17.39
C GLY A 95 15.47 -2.03 17.98
N GLY A 96 16.70 -1.82 17.48
CA GLY A 96 17.91 -2.52 17.94
C GLY A 96 18.50 -1.97 19.25
N GLY A 97 17.87 -0.96 19.85
CA GLY A 97 18.46 -0.17 20.94
C GLY A 97 19.45 0.85 20.39
N GLY A 98 19.42 2.08 20.91
CA GLY A 98 20.25 3.16 20.39
C GLY A 98 20.61 4.15 21.49
N TYR A 99 19.84 5.23 21.57
CA TYR A 99 20.13 6.36 22.44
C TYR A 99 19.95 6.04 23.92
N ALA A 100 20.94 6.37 24.75
CA ALA A 100 20.90 6.30 26.21
C ALA A 100 21.11 7.71 26.83
N PRO A 101 20.26 8.69 26.48
CA PRO A 101 20.49 10.09 26.81
C PRO A 101 20.64 10.32 28.32
N ALA A 102 21.70 11.04 28.70
CA ALA A 102 21.94 11.40 30.09
C ALA A 102 21.07 12.60 30.53
N THR A 103 20.71 13.52 29.61
CA THR A 103 19.91 14.70 29.96
C THR A 103 18.41 14.46 29.97
N PRO A 104 17.66 15.21 30.79
CA PRO A 104 16.20 15.22 30.72
C PRO A 104 15.69 15.69 29.35
N ALA A 105 16.38 16.63 28.71
CA ALA A 105 16.04 17.09 27.36
C ALA A 105 16.22 15.99 26.30
N GLY A 106 17.35 15.26 26.36
CA GLY A 106 17.61 14.12 25.48
C GLY A 106 16.60 12.98 25.69
N LYS A 107 16.21 12.69 26.94
CA LYS A 107 15.17 11.70 27.26
C LYS A 107 13.82 12.06 26.66
N LEU A 108 13.40 13.32 26.78
CA LEU A 108 12.14 13.81 26.18
C LEU A 108 12.20 13.73 24.65
N PHE A 109 13.34 14.08 24.05
CA PHE A 109 13.55 13.98 22.60
C PHE A 109 13.49 12.53 22.10
N VAL A 110 14.17 11.59 22.76
CA VAL A 110 14.13 10.17 22.40
C VAL A 110 12.73 9.60 22.54
N MET A 111 11.97 10.02 23.56
CA MET A 111 10.57 9.63 23.73
C MET A 111 9.70 10.10 22.55
N SER A 112 9.79 11.37 22.15
CA SER A 112 9.02 11.90 21.03
C SER A 112 9.45 11.32 19.69
N ALA A 113 10.75 11.13 19.47
CA ALA A 113 11.30 10.47 18.28
C ALA A 113 10.80 9.03 18.16
N SER A 114 10.82 8.26 19.26
CA SER A 114 10.33 6.88 19.28
C SER A 114 8.83 6.80 18.97
N PHE A 115 8.03 7.75 19.48
CA PHE A 115 6.63 7.85 19.14
C PHE A 115 6.40 8.14 17.65
N LEU A 116 7.19 9.06 17.07
CA LEU A 116 7.16 9.34 15.63
C LEU A 116 7.50 8.10 14.80
N VAL A 117 8.54 7.35 15.18
CA VAL A 117 8.91 6.09 14.50
C VAL A 117 7.73 5.11 14.49
N MET A 118 7.08 4.93 15.64
CA MET A 118 5.93 4.05 15.76
C MET A 118 4.78 4.48 14.83
N LEU A 119 4.50 5.78 14.74
CA LEU A 119 3.49 6.32 13.82
C LEU A 119 3.88 6.08 12.35
N LEU A 120 5.15 6.26 12.00
CA LEU A 120 5.64 6.02 10.62
C LEU A 120 5.52 4.55 10.23
N VAL A 121 5.95 3.63 11.10
CA VAL A 121 5.89 2.18 10.83
C VAL A 121 4.44 1.69 10.74
N THR A 122 3.55 2.20 11.59
CA THR A 122 2.12 1.84 11.54
C THR A 122 1.46 2.36 10.27
N ALA A 123 1.72 3.61 9.87
CA ALA A 123 1.22 4.17 8.61
C ALA A 123 1.76 3.42 7.39
N TYR A 124 3.06 3.08 7.38
CA TYR A 124 3.68 2.28 6.32
C TYR A 124 2.99 0.91 6.18
N THR A 125 2.79 0.23 7.31
CA THR A 125 2.18 -1.11 7.33
C THR A 125 0.72 -1.05 6.87
N ALA A 126 -0.02 -0.01 7.25
CA ALA A 126 -1.40 0.19 6.81
C ALA A 126 -1.48 0.41 5.28
N ASN A 127 -0.64 1.29 4.74
CA ASN A 127 -0.61 1.57 3.31
C ASN A 127 -0.16 0.34 2.51
N LEU A 128 0.87 -0.36 2.98
CA LEU A 128 1.33 -1.61 2.36
C LEU A 128 0.22 -2.67 2.34
N ALA A 129 -0.54 -2.80 3.43
CA ALA A 129 -1.66 -3.73 3.48
C ALA A 129 -2.77 -3.36 2.48
N SER A 130 -3.08 -2.08 2.33
CA SER A 130 -4.05 -1.61 1.33
C SER A 130 -3.62 -1.94 -0.10
N GLU A 131 -2.36 -1.69 -0.45
CA GLU A 131 -1.80 -2.03 -1.77
C GLU A 131 -1.83 -3.55 -2.02
N LEU A 132 -1.44 -4.37 -1.04
CA LEU A 132 -1.43 -5.83 -1.17
C LEU A 132 -2.85 -6.43 -1.34
N ILE A 133 -3.88 -5.72 -0.87
CA ILE A 133 -5.28 -6.10 -1.11
C ILE A 133 -5.69 -5.73 -2.53
N LEU A 134 -5.31 -4.55 -3.02
CA LEU A 134 -5.66 -4.09 -4.37
C LEU A 134 -4.97 -4.93 -5.45
N GLU A 135 -3.71 -5.32 -5.25
CA GLU A 135 -2.97 -6.20 -6.17
C GLU A 135 -3.64 -7.59 -6.28
N LYS A 136 -4.25 -8.08 -5.20
CA LYS A 136 -5.03 -9.33 -5.20
C LYS A 136 -6.34 -9.22 -5.97
N VAL A 137 -6.88 -8.02 -6.17
CA VAL A 137 -7.99 -7.78 -7.10
C VAL A 137 -7.40 -7.72 -8.49
N ALA A 138 -6.97 -8.87 -9.01
CA ALA A 138 -6.32 -8.91 -10.30
C ALA A 138 -7.17 -8.20 -11.36
N THR A 139 -6.49 -7.37 -12.13
CA THR A 139 -7.11 -6.43 -13.05
C THR A 139 -8.03 -7.19 -13.98
N MET A 140 -9.35 -7.00 -13.83
CA MET A 140 -10.27 -7.43 -14.88
C MET A 140 -9.96 -6.54 -16.08
N PRO A 141 -9.41 -7.09 -17.18
CA PRO A 141 -8.95 -6.27 -18.30
C PRO A 141 -10.11 -5.61 -19.05
N ILE A 142 -11.35 -5.98 -18.72
CA ILE A 142 -12.59 -5.56 -19.35
C ILE A 142 -13.52 -5.05 -18.24
N THR A 143 -13.84 -3.76 -18.27
CA THR A 143 -14.75 -3.12 -17.30
C THR A 143 -16.17 -2.98 -17.84
N SER A 144 -16.36 -3.05 -19.17
CA SER A 144 -17.66 -2.96 -19.82
C SER A 144 -17.77 -3.84 -21.07
N VAL A 145 -18.99 -4.05 -21.53
CA VAL A 145 -19.25 -4.81 -22.78
C VAL A 145 -18.72 -4.04 -23.99
N GLU A 146 -18.80 -2.71 -23.97
CA GLU A 146 -18.27 -1.83 -25.02
C GLU A 146 -16.74 -1.96 -25.16
N ASP A 147 -16.03 -2.15 -24.04
CA ASP A 147 -14.58 -2.38 -24.04
C ASP A 147 -14.25 -3.76 -24.64
N ALA A 148 -15.08 -4.78 -24.40
CA ALA A 148 -14.94 -6.08 -25.05
C ALA A 148 -15.17 -6.00 -26.57
N ILE A 149 -16.17 -5.22 -27.02
CA ILE A 149 -16.47 -5.01 -28.44
C ILE A 149 -15.33 -4.24 -29.12
N THR A 150 -14.86 -3.16 -28.49
CA THR A 150 -13.79 -2.31 -29.05
C THR A 150 -12.47 -3.07 -29.20
N ARG A 151 -12.20 -4.02 -28.30
CA ARG A 151 -10.99 -4.86 -28.33
C ARG A 151 -11.17 -6.18 -29.10
N ASP A 152 -12.30 -6.36 -29.77
CA ASP A 152 -12.63 -7.57 -30.54
C ASP A 152 -12.43 -8.88 -29.73
N LEU A 153 -12.81 -8.85 -28.45
CA LEU A 153 -12.64 -9.99 -27.54
C LEU A 153 -13.84 -10.94 -27.65
N PRO A 154 -13.61 -12.28 -27.70
CA PRO A 154 -14.70 -13.25 -27.80
C PRO A 154 -15.52 -13.27 -26.50
N VAL A 155 -16.80 -12.90 -26.60
CA VAL A 155 -17.77 -12.97 -25.50
C VAL A 155 -18.62 -14.24 -25.64
N CYS A 156 -18.70 -15.03 -24.59
CA CYS A 156 -19.45 -16.28 -24.57
C CYS A 156 -20.72 -16.16 -23.72
N VAL A 157 -21.83 -16.74 -24.21
CA VAL A 157 -23.08 -16.89 -23.46
C VAL A 157 -23.46 -18.36 -23.41
N ARG A 158 -24.09 -18.78 -22.30
CA ARG A 158 -24.58 -20.16 -22.15
C ARG A 158 -25.69 -20.45 -23.17
N SER A 159 -25.49 -21.49 -23.98
CA SER A 159 -26.49 -21.98 -24.93
C SER A 159 -27.78 -22.40 -24.21
N GLY A 160 -28.94 -22.04 -24.77
CA GLY A 160 -30.26 -22.27 -24.18
C GLY A 160 -30.68 -21.26 -23.10
N SER A 161 -29.87 -20.25 -22.81
CA SER A 161 -30.26 -19.16 -21.92
C SER A 161 -31.10 -18.10 -22.65
N PRO A 162 -31.96 -17.34 -21.95
CA PRO A 162 -32.70 -16.23 -22.56
C PRO A 162 -31.80 -15.15 -23.18
N PHE A 163 -30.58 -15.00 -22.67
CA PHE A 163 -29.60 -14.04 -23.17
C PHE A 163 -29.01 -14.44 -24.53
N PHE A 164 -28.92 -15.73 -24.84
CA PHE A 164 -28.47 -16.21 -26.14
C PHE A 164 -29.36 -15.70 -27.27
N HIS A 165 -30.68 -15.66 -27.05
CA HIS A 165 -31.66 -15.15 -28.03
C HIS A 165 -31.65 -13.62 -28.19
N MET A 166 -31.00 -12.88 -27.29
CA MET A 166 -30.86 -11.43 -27.41
C MET A 166 -29.60 -11.01 -28.18
N MET A 167 -28.61 -11.90 -28.29
CA MET A 167 -27.32 -11.61 -28.95
C MET A 167 -27.20 -12.23 -30.35
N SER A 168 -28.23 -12.94 -30.83
CA SER A 168 -28.34 -13.46 -32.21
C SER A 168 -29.15 -12.52 -33.08
#